data_AF-A0A433K7G3-F1
#
_entry.id   AF-A0A433K7G3-F1
#
_cell.length_a   1.000
_cell.length_b   1.000
_cell.length_c   1.000
_cell.angle_alpha   90.00
_cell.angle_beta   90.00
_cell.angle_gamma   90.00
#
_symmetry.space_group_name_H-M   'P 1'
#
loop_
_entity.id
_entity.type
_entity.pdbx_description
1 polymer ?
#
loop_
_entity_poly.entity_id
_entity_poly.type
_entity_poly.pdbx_seq_one_letter_code
_entity_poly.pdbx_strand_id
1 'polypeptide(L)'
;MNKFSSFVLGITLFTFSVAGYSTHCPDPNTTSLKWGVPPSPWVENPFSLNRPQGDENTRFVKANILVARYGQGVTCTYRNSVGDYSIWWQVLTKIPARSDNSWIDTLGGYVCTEGLTQCQFYVADTSER
;
A
#
# COMPACT_ATOMS: atom_id res chain seq x y z
N MET A 1 34.57 23.81 -18.01
CA MET A 1 33.75 23.64 -16.79
C MET A 1 34.68 23.52 -15.60
N ASN A 2 34.55 24.39 -14.59
CA ASN A 2 35.39 24.34 -13.38
C ASN A 2 35.12 23.04 -12.62
N LYS A 3 36.18 22.33 -12.19
CA LYS A 3 36.09 21.08 -11.41
C LYS A 3 35.18 21.21 -10.19
N PHE A 4 35.16 22.40 -9.57
CA PHE A 4 34.31 22.75 -8.44
C PHE A 4 32.81 22.78 -8.82
N SER A 5 32.48 23.29 -10.01
CA SER A 5 31.11 23.36 -10.51
C SER A 5 30.55 21.97 -10.86
N SER A 6 31.39 21.07 -11.40
CA SER A 6 31.00 19.67 -11.63
C SER A 6 30.77 18.90 -10.32
N PHE A 7 31.53 19.20 -9.26
CA PHE A 7 31.38 18.54 -7.97
C PHE A 7 30.09 18.97 -7.25
N VAL A 8 29.78 20.27 -7.28
CA VAL A 8 28.52 20.81 -6.70
C VAL A 8 27.30 20.27 -7.45
N LEU A 9 27.36 20.17 -8.78
CA LEU A 9 26.27 19.59 -9.58
C LEU A 9 26.05 18.10 -9.30
N GLY A 10 27.14 17.35 -9.03
CA GLY A 10 27.05 15.94 -8.65
C GLY A 10 26.35 15.74 -7.30
N ILE A 11 26.65 16.60 -6.32
CA ILE A 11 26.03 16.55 -5.00
C ILE A 11 24.54 16.90 -5.07
N THR A 12 24.16 17.92 -5.83
CA THR A 12 22.74 18.31 -5.94
C THR A 12 21.91 17.24 -6.64
N LEU A 13 22.41 16.60 -7.70
CA LEU A 13 21.71 15.50 -8.37
C LEU A 13 21.51 14.29 -7.45
N PHE A 14 22.45 13.99 -6.56
CA PHE A 14 22.35 12.87 -5.63
C PHE A 14 21.32 13.11 -4.50
N THR A 15 21.15 14.35 -4.07
CA THR A 15 20.16 14.69 -3.01
C THR A 15 18.71 14.62 -3.48
N PHE A 16 18.43 14.78 -4.78
CA PHE A 16 17.06 14.76 -5.32
C PHE A 16 16.51 13.36 -5.65
N SER A 17 17.32 12.30 -5.58
CA SER A 17 16.89 10.93 -5.93
C SER A 17 16.04 10.22 -4.85
N VAL A 18 15.73 10.86 -3.72
CA VAL A 18 15.15 10.20 -2.54
C VAL A 18 13.73 10.69 -2.24
N ALA A 19 12.78 10.48 -3.16
CA ALA A 19 11.37 10.82 -2.92
C ALA A 19 10.44 9.71 -3.42
N GLY A 20 10.22 8.69 -2.58
CA GLY A 20 9.22 7.65 -2.83
C GLY A 20 9.44 6.43 -1.94
N TYR A 21 8.62 6.27 -0.91
CA TYR A 21 8.57 5.04 -0.13
C TYR A 21 7.54 4.09 -0.75
N SER A 22 8.02 2.95 -1.25
CA SER A 22 7.16 1.82 -1.59
C SER A 22 6.73 1.11 -0.31
N THR A 23 5.47 0.69 -0.25
CA THR A 23 4.90 -0.04 0.88
C THR A 23 3.98 -1.15 0.38
N HIS A 24 3.65 -2.09 1.25
CA HIS A 24 2.81 -3.26 0.95
C HIS A 24 1.78 -3.47 2.07
N CYS A 25 0.82 -4.35 1.80
CA CYS A 25 -0.13 -4.81 2.80
C CYS A 25 0.59 -5.53 3.95
N PRO A 26 0.22 -5.30 5.22
CA PRO A 26 0.91 -5.91 6.36
C PRO A 26 0.83 -7.44 6.30
N ASP A 27 1.97 -8.10 6.48
CA ASP A 27 2.03 -9.56 6.43
C ASP A 27 1.35 -10.19 7.65
N PRO A 28 0.36 -11.09 7.44
CA PRO A 28 -0.38 -11.70 8.53
C PRO A 28 0.50 -12.51 9.48
N ASN A 29 1.64 -13.03 9.01
CA ASN A 29 2.52 -13.89 9.81
C ASN A 29 3.49 -13.09 10.70
N THR A 30 3.86 -11.88 10.28
CA THR A 30 4.90 -11.09 10.94
C THR A 30 4.36 -9.89 11.71
N THR A 31 3.14 -9.44 11.40
CA THR A 31 2.52 -8.27 12.05
C THR A 31 1.52 -8.64 13.15
N SER A 32 0.91 -7.63 13.79
CA SER A 32 -0.15 -7.83 14.80
C SER A 32 -1.43 -8.45 14.26
N LEU A 33 -1.54 -8.61 12.93
CA LEU A 33 -2.65 -9.31 12.29
C LEU A 33 -2.78 -10.77 12.74
N LYS A 34 -1.69 -11.43 13.14
CA LYS A 34 -1.72 -12.77 13.73
C LYS A 34 -2.58 -12.85 15.01
N TRP A 35 -2.80 -11.71 15.66
CA TRP A 35 -3.65 -11.56 16.84
C TRP A 35 -4.99 -10.87 16.53
N GLY A 36 -5.33 -10.69 15.25
CA GLY A 36 -6.55 -10.01 14.81
C GLY A 36 -6.54 -8.50 15.03
N VAL A 37 -5.35 -7.89 15.21
CA VAL A 37 -5.24 -6.45 15.45
C VAL A 37 -4.59 -5.79 14.23
N PRO A 38 -5.30 -4.90 13.50
CA PRO A 38 -4.70 -4.10 12.43
C PRO A 38 -3.49 -3.30 12.94
N PRO A 39 -2.30 -3.43 12.35
CA PRO A 39 -1.14 -2.64 12.74
C PRO A 39 -1.31 -1.20 12.30
N SER A 40 -0.87 -0.22 13.11
CA SER A 40 -0.83 1.19 12.67
C SER A 40 -0.01 1.32 11.37
N PRO A 41 -0.46 2.14 10.39
CA PRO A 41 -1.61 3.06 10.39
C PRO A 41 -2.92 2.45 9.88
N TRP A 42 -2.97 1.12 9.68
CA TRP A 42 -4.15 0.42 9.21
C TRP A 42 -5.22 0.37 10.28
N VAL A 43 -6.47 0.48 9.85
CA VAL A 43 -7.62 0.34 10.74
C VAL A 43 -8.60 -0.69 10.18
N GLU A 44 -9.51 -1.16 11.03
CA GLU A 44 -10.57 -2.08 10.63
C GLU A 44 -11.44 -1.42 9.54
N ASN A 45 -11.72 -2.17 8.46
CA ASN A 45 -12.65 -1.71 7.44
C ASN A 45 -14.09 -1.99 7.91
N PRO A 46 -14.91 -0.97 8.17
CA PRO A 46 -16.29 -1.16 8.66
C PRO A 46 -17.20 -1.83 7.63
N PHE A 47 -16.79 -1.89 6.36
CA PHE A 47 -17.53 -2.53 5.26
C PHE A 47 -17.07 -3.96 4.99
N SER A 48 -16.14 -4.48 5.78
CA SER A 48 -15.67 -5.86 5.68
C SER A 48 -16.78 -6.83 6.12
N LEU A 49 -16.93 -7.96 5.42
CA LEU A 49 -17.91 -9.00 5.77
C LEU A 49 -17.63 -9.59 7.17
N ASN A 50 -16.35 -9.81 7.47
CA ASN A 50 -15.87 -10.29 8.75
C ASN A 50 -14.89 -9.29 9.38
N ARG A 51 -14.70 -9.39 10.69
CA ARG A 51 -13.67 -8.62 11.41
C ARG A 51 -12.31 -9.31 11.33
N PRO A 52 -11.20 -8.56 11.45
CA PRO A 52 -9.89 -9.14 11.69
C PRO A 52 -9.92 -10.04 12.94
N GLN A 53 -9.38 -11.24 12.81
CA GLN A 53 -9.30 -12.23 13.89
C GLN A 53 -7.94 -12.90 13.85
N GLY A 54 -7.42 -13.26 15.02
CA GLY A 54 -6.17 -14.01 15.12
C GLY A 54 -6.39 -15.45 14.63
N ASP A 55 -5.75 -15.81 13.53
CA ASP A 55 -5.82 -17.14 12.93
C ASP A 55 -4.50 -17.43 12.21
N GLU A 56 -3.89 -18.58 12.52
CA GLU A 56 -2.62 -19.04 11.94
C GLU A 56 -2.71 -19.32 10.44
N ASN A 57 -3.90 -19.56 9.90
CA ASN A 57 -4.15 -19.81 8.48
C ASN A 57 -4.51 -18.54 7.70
N THR A 58 -4.34 -17.37 8.31
CA THR A 58 -4.60 -16.09 7.65
C THR A 58 -3.64 -15.89 6.49
N ARG A 59 -4.19 -15.69 5.29
CA ARG A 59 -3.40 -15.41 4.08
C ARG A 59 -3.87 -14.17 3.36
N PHE A 60 -2.93 -13.49 2.72
CA PHE A 60 -3.23 -12.39 1.80
C PHE A 60 -4.04 -12.88 0.60
N VAL A 61 -5.01 -12.09 0.17
CA VAL A 61 -5.86 -12.37 -1.00
C VAL A 61 -5.67 -11.32 -2.09
N LYS A 62 -5.77 -10.04 -1.72
CA LYS A 62 -5.68 -8.92 -2.67
C LYS A 62 -5.45 -7.60 -1.97
N ALA A 63 -4.88 -6.66 -2.72
CA ALA A 63 -4.80 -5.25 -2.39
C ALA A 63 -5.66 -4.45 -3.37
N ASN A 64 -6.35 -3.43 -2.86
CA ASN A 64 -7.14 -2.51 -3.66
C ASN A 64 -6.65 -1.09 -3.39
N ILE A 65 -6.30 -0.33 -4.44
CA ILE A 65 -6.18 1.13 -4.34
C ILE A 65 -7.56 1.70 -4.68
N LEU A 66 -8.22 2.26 -3.69
CA LEU A 66 -9.55 2.85 -3.83
C LEU A 66 -9.41 4.31 -4.22
N VAL A 67 -10.04 4.70 -5.33
CA VAL A 67 -10.04 6.08 -5.83
C VAL A 67 -11.47 6.61 -5.84
N ALA A 68 -11.84 7.37 -4.81
CA ALA A 68 -13.10 8.09 -4.74
C ALA A 68 -12.86 9.59 -4.97
N ARG A 69 -13.83 10.31 -5.56
CA ARG A 69 -13.71 11.75 -5.87
C ARG A 69 -13.09 12.60 -4.76
N TYR A 70 -13.40 12.29 -3.50
CA TYR A 70 -12.97 13.05 -2.33
C TYR A 70 -11.96 12.31 -1.43
N GLY A 71 -11.55 11.09 -1.79
CA GLY A 71 -10.70 10.27 -0.92
C GLY A 71 -9.98 9.16 -1.66
N GLN A 72 -8.75 8.90 -1.21
CA GLN A 72 -7.96 7.78 -1.70
C GLN A 72 -7.48 6.95 -0.51
N GLY A 73 -7.30 5.65 -0.74
CA GLY A 73 -6.74 4.77 0.25
C GLY A 73 -6.43 3.40 -0.33
N VAL A 74 -5.93 2.54 0.54
CA VAL A 74 -5.61 1.16 0.22
C VAL A 74 -6.41 0.24 1.13
N THR A 75 -6.98 -0.81 0.56
CA THR A 75 -7.64 -1.89 1.31
C THR A 75 -6.90 -3.19 1.06
N CYS A 76 -6.55 -3.89 2.12
CA CYS A 76 -5.94 -5.21 2.06
C CYS A 76 -6.95 -6.25 2.51
N THR A 77 -7.19 -7.25 1.67
CA THR A 77 -8.10 -8.37 1.97
C THR A 77 -7.30 -9.61 2.32
N TYR A 78 -7.71 -10.28 3.38
CA TYR A 78 -7.15 -11.53 3.87
C TYR A 78 -8.24 -12.57 4.00
N ARG A 79 -7.87 -13.85 3.93
CA ARG A 79 -8.74 -14.98 4.15
C ARG A 79 -8.24 -15.81 5.32
N ASN A 80 -9.13 -16.11 6.25
CA ASN A 80 -8.88 -17.03 7.37
C ASN A 80 -9.99 -18.10 7.45
N SER A 81 -10.08 -18.84 8.55
CA SER A 81 -11.09 -19.90 8.75
C SER A 81 -12.54 -19.39 8.76
N VAL A 82 -12.77 -18.12 9.13
CA VAL A 82 -14.11 -17.49 9.17
C VAL A 82 -14.50 -16.89 7.82
N GLY A 83 -13.52 -16.58 6.98
CA GLY A 83 -13.73 -16.13 5.60
C GLY A 83 -12.86 -14.94 5.26
N ASP A 84 -13.34 -14.09 4.36
CA ASP A 84 -12.63 -12.89 3.96
C ASP A 84 -12.89 -11.75 4.96
N TYR A 85 -11.82 -11.09 5.36
CA TYR A 85 -11.89 -9.79 6.03
C TYR A 85 -10.95 -8.80 5.35
N SER A 86 -11.17 -7.52 5.58
CA SER A 86 -10.30 -6.47 5.08
C SER A 86 -9.97 -5.42 6.12
N ILE A 87 -8.80 -4.82 5.97
CA ILE A 87 -8.37 -3.63 6.67
C ILE A 87 -8.14 -2.54 5.63
N TRP A 88 -8.23 -1.28 6.05
CA TRP A 88 -8.00 -0.16 5.14
C TRP A 88 -7.06 0.87 5.76
N TRP A 89 -6.41 1.62 4.88
CA TRP A 89 -5.60 2.77 5.23
C TRP A 89 -5.98 3.91 4.30
N GLN A 90 -6.58 4.95 4.87
CA GLN A 90 -6.94 6.16 4.15
C GLN A 90 -5.69 7.02 3.97
N VAL A 91 -5.12 6.98 2.77
CA VAL A 91 -3.88 7.65 2.43
C VAL A 91 -3.84 7.99 0.94
N LEU A 92 -3.30 9.16 0.62
CA LEU A 92 -3.02 9.52 -0.77
C LEU A 92 -2.00 8.54 -1.33
N THR A 93 -2.43 7.80 -2.35
CA THR A 93 -1.63 6.73 -2.95
C THR A 93 -1.36 7.11 -4.40
N LYS A 94 -0.16 6.84 -4.90
CA LYS A 94 0.11 7.07 -6.31
C LYS A 94 -0.77 6.15 -7.15
N ILE A 95 -1.45 6.71 -8.14
CA ILE A 95 -2.23 5.92 -9.10
C ILE A 95 -1.25 5.10 -9.96
N PRO A 96 -1.44 3.77 -10.08
CA PRO A 96 -0.60 2.93 -10.93
C PRO A 96 -0.56 3.41 -12.38
N ALA A 97 0.59 3.25 -13.02
CA ALA A 97 0.69 3.53 -14.45
C ALA A 97 -0.09 2.48 -15.25
N ARG A 98 -0.64 2.85 -16.40
CA ARG A 98 -1.33 1.89 -17.30
C ARG A 98 -0.44 0.76 -17.82
N SER A 99 0.88 0.94 -17.74
CA SER A 99 1.88 -0.06 -18.11
C SER A 99 2.23 -1.02 -16.97
N ASP A 100 1.72 -0.79 -15.76
CA ASP A 100 1.92 -1.67 -14.61
C ASP A 100 0.97 -2.87 -14.73
N ASN A 101 1.55 -4.06 -14.89
CA ASN A 101 0.77 -5.28 -15.13
C ASN A 101 0.24 -5.93 -13.83
N SER A 102 0.72 -5.48 -12.67
CA SER A 102 0.30 -6.03 -11.37
C SER A 102 -1.00 -5.40 -10.86
N TRP A 103 -1.36 -4.23 -11.39
CA TRP A 103 -2.56 -3.48 -11.01
C TRP A 103 -3.60 -3.47 -12.14
N ILE A 104 -4.74 -4.10 -11.88
CA ILE A 104 -5.87 -4.17 -12.80
C ILE A 104 -6.80 -2.99 -12.52
N ASP A 105 -7.08 -2.18 -13.55
CA ASP A 105 -8.04 -1.07 -13.49
C ASP A 105 -9.49 -1.60 -13.35
N THR A 106 -10.26 -1.03 -12.44
CA THR A 106 -11.63 -1.39 -12.10
C THR A 106 -12.46 -0.13 -11.84
N LEU A 107 -13.80 -0.26 -11.82
CA LEU A 107 -14.71 0.88 -11.63
C LEU A 107 -14.44 1.70 -10.34
N GLY A 108 -13.84 1.10 -9.31
CA GLY A 108 -13.56 1.75 -8.02
C GLY A 108 -12.09 2.11 -7.77
N GLY A 109 -11.21 1.95 -8.77
CA GLY A 109 -9.76 2.11 -8.63
C GLY A 109 -9.02 0.88 -9.14
N TYR A 110 -8.01 0.40 -8.42
CA TYR A 110 -7.10 -0.63 -8.91
C TYR A 110 -7.06 -1.84 -7.98
N VAL A 111 -6.89 -3.03 -8.54
CA VAL A 111 -6.81 -4.29 -7.81
C VAL A 111 -5.54 -5.03 -8.17
N CYS A 112 -4.82 -5.51 -7.16
CA CYS A 112 -3.72 -6.46 -7.29
C CYS A 112 -4.08 -7.75 -6.53
N THR A 113 -3.99 -8.89 -7.22
CA THR A 113 -4.28 -10.23 -6.66
C THR A 113 -3.06 -11.15 -6.66
N GLU A 114 -1.87 -10.57 -6.91
CA GLU A 114 -0.61 -11.29 -6.83
C GLU A 114 -0.22 -11.54 -5.36
N GLY A 115 1.05 -11.80 -5.08
CA GLY A 115 1.52 -11.93 -3.71
C GLY A 115 1.71 -10.59 -3.01
N LEU A 116 1.92 -10.66 -1.70
CA LEU A 116 2.06 -9.50 -0.82
C LEU A 116 3.21 -8.57 -1.22
N THR A 117 4.32 -9.13 -1.69
CA THR A 117 5.51 -8.36 -2.12
C THR A 117 5.36 -7.77 -3.53
N GLN A 118 4.48 -8.34 -4.35
CA GLN A 118 4.20 -7.88 -5.71
C GLN A 118 3.17 -6.75 -5.72
N CYS A 119 2.18 -6.80 -4.81
CA CYS A 119 1.17 -5.76 -4.65
C CYS A 119 1.70 -4.52 -3.90
N GLN A 120 2.80 -3.95 -4.40
CA GLN A 120 3.40 -2.74 -3.86
C GLN A 120 2.64 -1.49 -4.32
N PHE A 121 2.57 -0.50 -3.43
CA PHE A 121 1.99 0.81 -3.71
C PHE A 121 2.84 1.92 -3.09
N TYR A 122 2.68 3.14 -3.59
CA TYR A 122 3.47 4.28 -3.16
C TYR A 122 2.55 5.28 -2.46
N VAL A 123 2.87 5.62 -1.23
CA VAL A 123 2.18 6.69 -0.51
C VAL A 123 2.73 8.02 -1.02
N ALA A 124 1.84 8.92 -1.43
CA ALA A 124 2.22 10.28 -1.78
C ALA A 124 2.54 11.03 -0.48
N ASP A 125 3.68 11.70 -0.44
CA ASP A 125 4.04 12.52 0.71
C ASP A 125 3.01 13.65 0.89
N THR A 126 2.43 13.74 2.08
CA THR A 126 1.45 14.77 2.44
C THR A 126 2.12 15.99 3.09
N SER A 127 3.45 16.03 3.22
CA SER A 127 4.20 17.12 3.84
C SER A 127 4.15 18.46 3.07
N GLU A 128 3.62 18.46 1.83
CA GLU A 128 3.47 19.65 0.99
C GLU A 128 2.08 20.33 1.07
N ARG A 129 1.28 20.06 2.12
CA ARG A 129 -0.04 20.68 2.28
C ARG A 129 -0.20 21.51 3.55
#